data_AF-A0A2G8S8M1-F1
#
_entry.id   AF-A0A2G8S8M1-F1
#
_cell.length_a   1.000
_cell.length_b   1.000
_cell.length_c   1.000
_cell.angle_alpha   90.00
_cell.angle_beta   90.00
_cell.angle_gamma   90.00
#
_symmetry.space_group_name_H-M   'P 1'
#
loop_
_entity.id
_entity.type
_entity.pdbx_description
1 polymer ?
#
loop_
_entity_poly.entity_id
_entity_poly.type
_entity_poly.pdbx_seq_one_letter_code
_entity_poly.pdbx_strand_id
1 'polypeptide(L)'
;MHLAQQPATVVVEAKVAEAVEEAVERTLSSPEFSAEVTADIRNLAQTVKDIRQGFRAVADDLVAFDNDEYKDKDGEVLRLRPQWLGYQATFDEILEKSHRNALAASSMIRQYTEAILTDVDTSEFEDVREELRSFLKKLDEKAPTAQQTQGDLEKLADDVRTFKTTIDETLWKAGNKCASDVDEAKTHLRDVEKKLESISDEKTKLGVLAVSGLLIGGACAVVAMFVLAPNAGKVVMDAVKQVGVVGAGYCGIQGWLLHRQGTECEIEMEECRLDIVDKKDRLRELVGHQAALAQTKERIAALAEKVDTITAIWRVLKCDMQQLQEQLALVVDPDMQVTRRFLKKLRRPREVYNRLADLLELYAKGKFELS
;
A
#
# COMPACT_ATOMS: atom_id res chain seq x y z
N MET A 1 3.95 -67.90 -25.39
CA MET A 1 3.88 -68.16 -23.93
C MET A 1 2.95 -67.11 -23.35
N HIS A 2 1.63 -67.39 -23.33
CA HIS A 2 0.62 -66.46 -22.82
C HIS A 2 0.53 -66.62 -21.30
N LEU A 3 1.01 -65.61 -20.56
CA LEU A 3 0.71 -65.46 -19.15
C LEU A 3 -0.78 -65.09 -19.04
N ALA A 4 -1.63 -66.09 -18.78
CA ALA A 4 -3.00 -65.85 -18.36
C ALA A 4 -2.96 -65.11 -17.02
N GLN A 5 -3.30 -63.82 -17.03
CA GLN A 5 -3.55 -63.05 -15.81
C GLN A 5 -4.56 -63.81 -14.96
N GLN A 6 -4.17 -64.14 -13.72
CA GLN A 6 -5.00 -64.90 -12.81
C GLN A 6 -6.27 -64.10 -12.46
N PRO A 7 -7.47 -64.69 -12.57
CA PRO A 7 -8.74 -64.02 -12.33
C PRO A 7 -8.91 -63.52 -10.88
N ALA A 8 -8.14 -64.04 -9.92
CA ALA A 8 -8.22 -63.64 -8.52
C ALA A 8 -7.72 -62.20 -8.27
N THR A 9 -6.67 -61.75 -8.97
CA THR A 9 -6.09 -60.40 -8.77
C THR A 9 -7.03 -59.32 -9.28
N VAL A 10 -7.69 -59.56 -10.41
CA VAL A 10 -8.66 -58.63 -11.03
C VAL A 10 -9.91 -58.44 -10.16
N VAL A 11 -10.35 -59.49 -9.45
CA VAL A 11 -11.52 -59.44 -8.57
C VAL A 11 -11.26 -58.64 -7.29
N VAL A 12 -10.02 -58.68 -6.77
CA VAL A 12 -9.63 -57.91 -5.57
C VAL A 12 -9.55 -56.41 -5.90
N GLU A 13 -8.94 -56.03 -7.03
CA GLU A 13 -8.87 -54.62 -7.45
C GLU A 13 -10.26 -54.01 -7.69
N ALA A 14 -11.18 -54.77 -8.30
CA ALA A 14 -12.54 -54.30 -8.54
C ALA A 14 -13.31 -54.03 -7.24
N LYS A 15 -13.19 -54.90 -6.23
CA LYS A 15 -13.85 -54.72 -4.92
C LYS A 15 -13.27 -53.54 -4.13
N VAL A 16 -11.96 -53.33 -4.20
CA VAL A 16 -11.31 -52.18 -3.55
C VAL A 16 -11.76 -50.88 -4.20
N ALA A 17 -11.83 -50.83 -5.53
CA ALA A 17 -12.34 -49.66 -6.24
C ALA A 17 -13.81 -49.35 -5.86
N GLU A 18 -14.68 -50.36 -5.83
CA GLU A 18 -16.10 -50.19 -5.44
C GLU A 18 -16.27 -49.69 -4.00
N ALA A 19 -15.47 -50.21 -3.05
CA ALA A 19 -15.52 -49.78 -1.65
C ALA A 19 -14.99 -48.34 -1.44
N VAL A 20 -13.90 -47.97 -2.14
CA VAL A 20 -13.39 -46.59 -2.14
C VAL A 20 -14.43 -45.64 -2.73
N GLU A 21 -15.08 -46.05 -3.81
CA GLU A 21 -16.10 -45.27 -4.48
C GLU A 21 -17.34 -45.02 -3.59
N GLU A 22 -17.87 -46.05 -2.92
CA GLU A 22 -18.98 -45.88 -1.97
C GLU A 22 -18.59 -44.98 -0.78
N ALA A 23 -17.35 -45.06 -0.32
CA ALA A 23 -16.86 -44.23 0.78
C ALA A 23 -16.81 -42.74 0.38
N VAL A 24 -16.36 -42.44 -0.85
CA VAL A 24 -16.35 -41.08 -1.39
C VAL A 24 -17.77 -40.54 -1.54
N GLU A 25 -18.67 -41.30 -2.15
CA GLU A 25 -20.07 -40.90 -2.35
C GLU A 25 -20.80 -40.65 -1.02
N ARG A 26 -20.60 -41.53 -0.04
CA ARG A 26 -21.12 -41.35 1.33
C ARG A 26 -20.56 -40.10 2.00
N THR A 27 -19.28 -39.82 1.84
CA THR A 27 -18.61 -38.65 2.41
C THR A 27 -19.14 -37.36 1.79
N LEU A 28 -19.23 -37.30 0.46
CA LEU A 28 -19.79 -36.15 -0.23
C LEU A 28 -21.25 -35.95 0.21
N SER A 29 -22.07 -36.99 0.18
CA SER A 29 -23.49 -36.95 0.58
C SER A 29 -23.74 -36.71 2.07
N SER A 30 -22.69 -36.69 2.90
CA SER A 30 -22.82 -36.46 4.33
C SER A 30 -23.22 -35.00 4.64
N PRO A 31 -24.12 -34.78 5.61
CA PRO A 31 -24.40 -33.45 6.15
C PRO A 31 -23.15 -32.74 6.68
N GLU A 32 -22.20 -33.50 7.23
CA GLU A 32 -20.94 -33.01 7.79
C GLU A 32 -20.09 -32.33 6.72
N PHE A 33 -19.90 -32.98 5.56
CA PHE A 33 -19.16 -32.38 4.43
C PHE A 33 -19.84 -31.10 3.91
N SER A 34 -21.17 -31.11 3.79
CA SER A 34 -21.91 -29.90 3.37
C SER A 34 -21.78 -28.75 4.38
N ALA A 35 -21.76 -29.06 5.67
CA ALA A 35 -21.55 -28.07 6.73
C ALA A 35 -20.13 -27.49 6.71
N GLU A 36 -19.10 -28.32 6.52
CA GLU A 36 -17.70 -27.91 6.40
C GLU A 36 -17.49 -26.99 5.20
N VAL A 37 -18.00 -27.39 4.03
CA VAL A 37 -17.94 -26.60 2.81
C VAL A 37 -18.64 -25.24 2.95
N THR A 38 -19.81 -25.22 3.61
CA THR A 38 -20.52 -23.96 3.90
C THR A 38 -19.70 -23.08 4.84
N ALA A 39 -19.02 -23.66 5.83
CA ALA A 39 -18.12 -22.95 6.72
C ALA A 39 -16.94 -22.35 5.95
N ASP A 40 -16.33 -23.08 5.02
CA ASP A 40 -15.23 -22.60 4.19
C ASP A 40 -15.62 -21.42 3.30
N ILE A 41 -16.81 -21.46 2.70
CA ILE A 41 -17.33 -20.32 1.93
C ILE A 41 -17.52 -19.10 2.83
N ARG A 42 -18.09 -19.27 4.04
CA ARG A 42 -18.23 -18.17 5.01
C ARG A 42 -16.86 -17.64 5.44
N ASN A 43 -15.87 -18.50 5.60
CA ASN A 43 -14.50 -18.11 5.92
C ASN A 43 -13.87 -17.31 4.77
N LEU A 44 -14.10 -17.69 3.51
CA LEU A 44 -13.66 -16.93 2.34
C LEU A 44 -14.32 -15.55 2.27
N ALA A 45 -15.63 -15.49 2.50
CA ALA A 45 -16.37 -14.22 2.59
C ALA A 45 -15.82 -13.30 3.67
N GLN A 46 -15.58 -13.86 4.86
CA GLN A 46 -14.99 -13.14 5.98
C GLN A 46 -13.57 -12.68 5.63
N THR A 47 -12.78 -13.52 4.95
CA THR A 47 -11.44 -13.15 4.47
C THR A 47 -11.48 -11.96 3.52
N VAL A 48 -12.39 -11.95 2.55
CA VAL A 48 -12.60 -10.81 1.64
C VAL A 48 -12.99 -9.53 2.40
N LYS A 49 -13.88 -9.66 3.39
CA LYS A 49 -14.29 -8.53 4.25
C LYS A 49 -13.11 -8.00 5.07
N ASP A 50 -12.32 -8.90 5.65
CA ASP A 50 -11.13 -8.56 6.41
C ASP A 50 -10.08 -7.87 5.54
N ILE A 51 -9.89 -8.32 4.29
CA ILE A 51 -8.98 -7.69 3.35
C ILE A 51 -9.41 -6.25 3.07
N ARG A 52 -10.70 -6.02 2.77
CA ARG A 52 -11.24 -4.66 2.58
C ARG A 52 -11.08 -3.78 3.81
N GLN A 53 -11.32 -4.32 4.99
CA GLN A 53 -11.12 -3.60 6.25
C GLN A 53 -9.63 -3.30 6.48
N GLY A 54 -8.73 -4.23 6.16
CA GLY A 54 -7.29 -4.05 6.22
C GLY A 54 -6.81 -2.92 5.29
N PHE A 55 -7.27 -2.89 4.05
CA PHE A 55 -7.00 -1.78 3.13
C PHE A 55 -7.45 -0.43 3.71
N ARG A 56 -8.66 -0.34 4.27
CA ARG A 56 -9.15 0.91 4.88
C ARG A 56 -8.35 1.31 6.11
N ALA A 57 -8.06 0.37 7.00
CA ALA A 57 -7.29 0.63 8.21
C ALA A 57 -5.89 1.15 7.88
N VAL A 58 -5.20 0.56 6.91
CA VAL A 58 -3.91 1.09 6.43
C VAL A 58 -4.10 2.47 5.80
N ALA A 59 -5.14 2.69 4.99
CA ALA A 59 -5.39 4.00 4.39
C ALA A 59 -5.61 5.09 5.45
N ASP A 60 -6.31 4.76 6.54
CA ASP A 60 -6.58 5.65 7.68
C ASP A 60 -5.30 5.94 8.47
N ASP A 61 -4.46 4.93 8.72
CA ASP A 61 -3.14 5.10 9.35
C ASP A 61 -2.23 6.07 8.55
N LEU A 62 -2.35 6.08 7.21
CA LEU A 62 -1.57 6.96 6.33
C LEU A 62 -2.07 8.41 6.29
N VAL A 63 -3.30 8.70 6.75
CA VAL A 63 -3.89 10.04 6.67
C VAL A 63 -3.07 11.06 7.46
N ALA A 64 -2.63 10.69 8.66
CA ALA A 64 -1.89 11.62 9.52
C ALA A 64 -0.58 12.05 8.86
N PHE A 65 0.18 11.11 8.30
CA PHE A 65 1.42 11.40 7.58
C PHE A 65 1.18 12.30 6.35
N ASP A 66 0.18 11.99 5.54
CA ASP A 66 -0.11 12.76 4.32
C ASP A 66 -0.61 14.19 4.62
N ASN A 67 -1.33 14.39 5.73
CA ASN A 67 -1.84 15.69 6.17
C ASN A 67 -0.73 16.64 6.64
N ASP A 68 0.38 16.11 7.14
CA ASP A 68 1.53 16.90 7.59
C ASP A 68 2.42 17.38 6.43
N GLU A 69 2.08 16.99 5.19
CA GLU A 69 2.67 17.47 3.94
C GLU A 69 4.20 17.52 3.95
N TYR A 70 4.82 16.43 4.42
CA TYR A 70 6.28 16.28 4.37
C TYR A 70 6.77 16.41 2.93
N LYS A 71 7.90 17.11 2.76
CA LYS A 71 8.50 17.36 1.44
C LYS A 71 9.78 16.56 1.29
N ASP A 72 10.11 16.23 0.05
CA ASP A 72 11.45 15.73 -0.27
C ASP A 72 12.45 16.89 -0.49
N LYS A 73 13.65 16.53 -0.95
CA LYS A 73 14.73 17.47 -1.25
C LYS A 73 14.39 18.45 -2.38
N ASP A 74 13.52 18.06 -3.30
CA ASP A 74 13.14 18.84 -4.49
C ASP A 74 11.91 19.73 -4.18
N GLY A 75 11.34 19.60 -2.97
CA GLY A 75 10.21 20.39 -2.50
C GLY A 75 8.85 19.76 -2.80
N GLU A 76 8.84 18.55 -3.36
CA GLU A 76 7.62 17.82 -3.70
C GLU A 76 7.00 17.19 -2.46
N VAL A 77 5.67 17.27 -2.36
CA VAL A 77 4.93 16.72 -1.22
C VAL A 77 4.85 15.20 -1.35
N LEU A 78 5.36 14.52 -0.33
CA LEU A 78 5.36 13.07 -0.22
C LEU A 78 3.99 12.59 0.29
N ARG A 79 3.33 11.73 -0.49
CA ARG A 79 2.02 11.16 -0.15
C ARG A 79 2.00 9.66 -0.38
N LEU A 80 1.53 8.91 0.61
CA LEU A 80 1.47 7.45 0.59
C LEU A 80 0.05 6.95 0.31
N ARG A 81 -0.97 7.65 0.81
CA ARG A 81 -2.37 7.20 0.73
C ARG A 81 -2.89 7.06 -0.70
N PRO A 82 -2.60 7.95 -1.67
CA PRO A 82 -3.13 7.82 -3.03
C PRO A 82 -2.72 6.51 -3.71
N GLN A 83 -1.45 6.11 -3.58
CA GLN A 83 -0.95 4.85 -4.14
C GLN A 83 -1.62 3.66 -3.46
N TRP A 84 -1.75 3.70 -2.14
CA TRP A 84 -2.43 2.64 -1.38
C TRP A 84 -3.91 2.45 -1.77
N LEU A 85 -4.64 3.55 -1.95
CA LEU A 85 -6.03 3.50 -2.44
C LEU A 85 -6.12 2.93 -3.86
N GLY A 86 -5.08 3.11 -4.69
CA GLY A 86 -4.94 2.45 -5.99
C GLY A 86 -4.91 0.91 -5.87
N TYR A 87 -4.21 0.37 -4.87
CA TYR A 87 -4.20 -1.08 -4.61
C TYR A 87 -5.57 -1.58 -4.12
N GLN A 88 -6.26 -0.82 -3.27
CA GLN A 88 -7.61 -1.17 -2.84
C GLN A 88 -8.58 -1.20 -4.03
N ALA A 89 -8.54 -0.20 -4.91
CA ALA A 89 -9.38 -0.17 -6.11
C ALA A 89 -9.07 -1.35 -7.04
N THR A 90 -7.79 -1.67 -7.22
CA THR A 90 -7.34 -2.85 -7.99
C THR A 90 -7.88 -4.15 -7.38
N PHE A 91 -7.81 -4.30 -6.04
CA PHE A 91 -8.39 -5.45 -5.35
C PHE A 91 -9.89 -5.60 -5.62
N ASP A 92 -10.65 -4.52 -5.48
CA ASP A 92 -12.10 -4.54 -5.71
C ASP A 92 -12.44 -4.90 -7.17
N GLU A 93 -11.66 -4.41 -8.15
CA GLU A 93 -11.81 -4.77 -9.56
C GLU A 93 -11.51 -6.26 -9.82
N ILE A 94 -10.41 -6.77 -9.26
CA ILE A 94 -10.03 -8.19 -9.38
C ILE A 94 -11.09 -9.08 -8.76
N LEU A 95 -11.60 -8.71 -7.58
CA LEU A 95 -12.63 -9.47 -6.90
C LEU A 95 -13.94 -9.49 -7.70
N GLU A 96 -14.33 -8.39 -8.33
CA GLU A 96 -15.51 -8.35 -9.20
C GLU A 96 -15.33 -9.22 -10.45
N LYS A 97 -14.13 -9.22 -11.06
CA LYS A 97 -13.80 -10.17 -12.14
C LYS A 97 -13.85 -11.61 -11.64
N SER A 98 -13.33 -11.85 -10.46
CA SER A 98 -13.29 -13.16 -9.79
C SER A 98 -14.70 -13.72 -9.56
N HIS A 99 -15.64 -12.92 -9.04
CA HIS A 99 -17.05 -13.30 -8.90
C HIS A 99 -17.70 -13.63 -10.25
N ARG A 100 -17.49 -12.81 -11.28
CA ARG A 100 -18.02 -13.07 -12.63
C ARG A 100 -17.46 -14.36 -13.22
N ASN A 101 -16.18 -14.64 -13.01
CA ASN A 101 -15.54 -15.87 -13.46
C ASN A 101 -16.07 -17.10 -12.71
N ALA A 102 -16.28 -16.99 -11.39
CA ALA A 102 -16.87 -18.06 -10.59
C ALA A 102 -18.31 -18.36 -11.04
N LEU A 103 -19.12 -17.32 -11.30
CA LEU A 103 -20.48 -17.51 -11.83
C LEU A 103 -20.47 -18.18 -13.21
N ALA A 104 -19.57 -17.76 -14.10
CA ALA A 104 -19.42 -18.38 -15.42
C ALA A 104 -18.99 -19.85 -15.30
N ALA A 105 -17.99 -20.14 -14.46
CA ALA A 105 -17.51 -21.49 -14.21
C ALA A 105 -18.63 -22.38 -13.62
N SER A 106 -19.38 -21.87 -12.64
CA SER A 106 -20.56 -22.56 -12.09
C SER A 106 -21.56 -22.90 -13.19
N SER A 107 -21.93 -21.93 -14.04
CA SER A 107 -22.86 -22.17 -15.15
C SER A 107 -22.32 -23.21 -16.15
N MET A 108 -21.02 -23.20 -16.44
CA MET A 108 -20.42 -24.19 -17.34
C MET A 108 -20.42 -25.59 -16.73
N ILE A 109 -20.07 -25.70 -15.45
CA ILE A 109 -20.09 -26.96 -14.73
C ILE A 109 -21.52 -27.52 -14.62
N ARG A 110 -22.54 -26.67 -14.40
CA ARG A 110 -23.96 -27.08 -14.45
C ARG A 110 -24.34 -27.60 -15.84
N GLN A 111 -23.99 -26.87 -16.91
CA GLN A 111 -24.26 -27.34 -18.27
C GLN A 111 -23.61 -28.71 -18.54
N TYR A 112 -22.35 -28.89 -18.11
CA TYR A 112 -21.65 -30.17 -18.23
C TYR A 112 -22.35 -31.30 -17.47
N THR A 113 -22.68 -31.06 -16.21
CA THR A 113 -23.32 -32.07 -15.34
C THR A 113 -24.77 -32.38 -15.73
N GLU A 114 -25.51 -31.44 -16.29
CA GLU A 114 -26.91 -31.62 -16.71
C GLU A 114 -27.06 -32.19 -18.12
N ALA A 115 -26.22 -31.76 -19.08
CA ALA A 115 -26.32 -32.20 -20.47
C ALA A 115 -25.55 -33.51 -20.73
N ILE A 116 -24.34 -33.63 -20.17
CA ILE A 116 -23.38 -34.66 -20.60
C ILE A 116 -23.36 -35.87 -19.65
N LEU A 117 -23.71 -35.67 -18.38
CA LEU A 117 -23.62 -36.71 -17.35
C LEU A 117 -24.97 -37.36 -17.01
N THR A 118 -25.90 -37.39 -17.95
CA THR A 118 -27.18 -38.10 -17.86
C THR A 118 -27.04 -39.57 -18.25
N ASP A 119 -28.07 -40.37 -18.01
CA ASP A 119 -28.13 -41.74 -18.53
C ASP A 119 -28.38 -41.68 -20.04
N VAL A 120 -27.33 -41.94 -20.83
CA VAL A 120 -27.33 -41.81 -22.30
C VAL A 120 -27.37 -43.20 -22.94
N ASP A 121 -28.20 -43.40 -23.96
CA ASP A 121 -28.21 -44.65 -24.71
C ASP A 121 -26.92 -44.81 -25.55
N THR A 122 -26.50 -46.05 -25.78
CA THR A 122 -25.36 -46.36 -26.67
C THR A 122 -25.47 -45.76 -28.08
N SER A 123 -26.68 -45.51 -28.57
CA SER A 123 -26.94 -44.87 -29.85
C SER A 123 -26.65 -43.37 -29.88
N GLU A 124 -26.58 -42.71 -28.72
CA GLU A 124 -26.36 -41.25 -28.57
C GLU A 124 -24.89 -40.91 -28.24
N PHE A 125 -23.99 -41.90 -28.25
CA PHE A 125 -22.60 -41.71 -27.85
C PHE A 125 -21.81 -40.72 -28.72
N GLU A 126 -22.09 -40.66 -30.02
CA GLU A 126 -21.46 -39.67 -30.90
C GLU A 126 -21.93 -38.25 -30.61
N ASP A 127 -23.22 -38.07 -30.27
CA ASP A 127 -23.76 -36.76 -29.89
C ASP A 127 -23.14 -36.27 -28.58
N VAL A 128 -23.02 -37.15 -27.58
CA VAL A 128 -22.31 -36.85 -26.32
C VAL A 128 -20.85 -36.51 -26.56
N ARG A 129 -20.18 -37.19 -27.50
CA ARG A 129 -18.79 -36.89 -27.86
C ARG A 129 -18.68 -35.48 -28.45
N GLU A 130 -19.61 -35.09 -29.31
CA GLU A 130 -19.62 -33.75 -29.91
C GLU A 130 -19.96 -32.65 -28.88
N GLU A 131 -20.88 -32.91 -27.96
CA GLU A 131 -21.16 -32.02 -26.83
C GLU A 131 -19.93 -31.86 -25.91
N LEU A 132 -19.23 -32.96 -25.61
CA LEU A 132 -17.99 -32.94 -24.85
C LEU A 132 -16.90 -32.11 -25.53
N ARG A 133 -16.72 -32.25 -26.85
CA ARG A 133 -15.78 -31.40 -27.61
C ARG A 133 -16.16 -29.93 -27.54
N SER A 134 -17.45 -29.62 -27.68
CA SER A 134 -17.96 -28.26 -27.55
C SER A 134 -17.74 -27.69 -26.15
N PHE A 135 -17.91 -28.51 -25.11
CA PHE A 135 -17.61 -28.14 -23.73
C PHE A 135 -16.11 -27.89 -23.51
N LEU A 136 -15.25 -28.78 -23.97
CA LEU A 136 -13.79 -28.63 -23.88
C LEU A 136 -13.32 -27.33 -24.53
N LYS A 137 -13.87 -27.00 -25.71
CA LYS A 137 -13.59 -25.73 -26.38
C LYS A 137 -13.98 -24.51 -25.54
N LYS A 138 -15.18 -24.52 -24.92
CA LYS A 138 -15.62 -23.44 -24.02
C LYS A 138 -14.72 -23.33 -22.79
N LEU A 139 -14.26 -24.46 -22.25
CA LEU A 139 -13.35 -24.49 -21.11
C LEU A 139 -11.98 -23.87 -21.48
N ASP A 140 -11.44 -24.23 -22.65
CA ASP A 140 -10.22 -23.64 -23.22
C ASP A 140 -10.35 -22.12 -23.43
N GLU A 141 -11.50 -21.64 -23.89
CA GLU A 141 -11.76 -20.21 -24.06
C GLU A 141 -11.79 -19.44 -22.72
N LYS A 142 -12.02 -20.13 -21.61
CA LYS A 142 -12.25 -19.52 -20.28
C LYS A 142 -11.09 -19.70 -19.31
N ALA A 143 -10.27 -20.72 -19.51
CA ALA A 143 -9.05 -20.97 -18.73
C ALA A 143 -8.11 -19.75 -18.67
N PRO A 144 -7.87 -18.98 -19.76
CA PRO A 144 -7.04 -17.78 -19.71
C PRO A 144 -7.57 -16.71 -18.75
N THR A 145 -8.89 -16.55 -18.63
CA THR A 145 -9.49 -15.54 -17.75
C THR A 145 -9.33 -15.89 -16.27
N ALA A 146 -9.48 -17.17 -15.91
CA ALA A 146 -9.20 -17.65 -14.56
C ALA A 146 -7.69 -17.51 -14.22
N GLN A 147 -6.82 -17.87 -15.17
CA GLN A 147 -5.37 -17.69 -15.02
C GLN A 147 -4.97 -16.22 -14.86
N GLN A 148 -5.60 -15.32 -15.62
CA GLN A 148 -5.39 -13.89 -15.48
C GLN A 148 -5.82 -13.40 -14.09
N THR A 149 -6.96 -13.84 -13.57
CA THR A 149 -7.43 -13.47 -12.23
C THR A 149 -6.46 -13.91 -11.14
N GLN A 150 -5.93 -15.14 -11.24
CA GLN A 150 -4.88 -15.62 -10.34
C GLN A 150 -3.63 -14.74 -10.43
N GLY A 151 -3.14 -14.46 -11.64
CA GLY A 151 -1.94 -13.65 -11.85
C GLY A 151 -2.11 -12.20 -11.37
N ASP A 152 -3.30 -11.62 -11.54
CA ASP A 152 -3.62 -10.28 -11.04
C ASP A 152 -3.61 -10.24 -9.49
N LEU A 153 -4.12 -11.28 -8.82
CA LEU A 153 -4.05 -11.40 -7.35
C LEU A 153 -2.61 -11.60 -6.84
N GLU A 154 -1.80 -12.44 -7.50
CA GLU A 154 -0.39 -12.65 -7.17
C GLU A 154 0.38 -11.33 -7.27
N LYS A 155 0.21 -10.63 -8.39
CA LYS A 155 0.80 -9.31 -8.60
C LYS A 155 0.35 -8.31 -7.55
N LEU A 156 -0.95 -8.27 -7.22
CA LEU A 156 -1.45 -7.37 -6.19
C LEU A 156 -0.83 -7.68 -4.81
N ALA A 157 -0.68 -8.95 -4.45
CA ALA A 157 -0.04 -9.34 -3.20
C ALA A 157 1.44 -8.88 -3.18
N ASP A 158 2.16 -9.05 -4.28
CA ASP A 158 3.54 -8.55 -4.43
C ASP A 158 3.62 -7.03 -4.33
N ASP A 159 2.75 -6.30 -5.04
CA ASP A 159 2.65 -4.84 -5.00
C ASP A 159 2.34 -4.33 -3.57
N VAL A 160 1.43 -5.00 -2.86
CA VAL A 160 1.12 -4.68 -1.45
C VAL A 160 2.33 -4.95 -0.55
N ARG A 161 3.06 -6.05 -0.73
CA ARG A 161 4.27 -6.34 0.08
C ARG A 161 5.37 -5.31 -0.17
N THR A 162 5.59 -4.94 -1.44
CA THR A 162 6.64 -3.98 -1.82
C THR A 162 6.32 -2.55 -1.37
N PHE A 163 5.06 -2.23 -1.11
CA PHE A 163 4.67 -0.92 -0.55
C PHE A 163 5.33 -0.61 0.80
N LYS A 164 5.73 -1.63 1.58
CA LYS A 164 6.54 -1.41 2.80
C LYS A 164 7.84 -0.66 2.50
N THR A 165 8.51 -1.03 1.41
CA THR A 165 9.72 -0.36 0.95
C THR A 165 9.41 1.07 0.53
N THR A 166 8.27 1.31 -0.11
CA THR A 166 7.81 2.68 -0.43
C THR A 166 7.59 3.54 0.81
N ILE A 167 7.05 2.97 1.90
CA ILE A 167 6.93 3.66 3.19
C ILE A 167 8.32 4.04 3.71
N ASP A 168 9.25 3.07 3.76
CA ASP A 168 10.60 3.29 4.28
C ASP A 168 11.38 4.33 3.47
N GLU A 169 11.30 4.28 2.14
CA GLU A 169 11.91 5.27 1.24
C GLU A 169 11.31 6.67 1.42
N THR A 170 9.99 6.77 1.55
CA THR A 170 9.28 8.04 1.78
C THR A 170 9.69 8.66 3.12
N LEU A 171 9.70 7.86 4.20
CA LEU A 171 10.16 8.30 5.52
C LEU A 171 11.63 8.74 5.50
N TRP A 172 12.48 8.01 4.79
CA TRP A 172 13.89 8.37 4.64
C TRP A 172 14.08 9.70 3.89
N LYS A 173 13.35 9.92 2.79
CA LYS A 173 13.37 11.19 2.04
C LYS A 173 12.91 12.35 2.91
N ALA A 174 11.78 12.20 3.61
CA ALA A 174 11.25 13.20 4.52
C ALA A 174 12.23 13.49 5.67
N GLY A 175 12.87 12.45 6.22
CA GLY A 175 13.83 12.56 7.32
C GLY A 175 15.08 13.32 6.93
N ASN A 176 15.64 13.02 5.76
CA ASN A 176 16.78 13.75 5.21
C ASN A 176 16.45 15.22 4.96
N LYS A 177 15.26 15.51 4.43
CA LYS A 177 14.82 16.90 4.22
C LYS A 177 14.68 17.65 5.55
N CYS A 178 14.00 17.06 6.54
CA CYS A 178 13.85 17.68 7.86
C CYS A 178 15.21 17.91 8.55
N ALA A 179 16.14 16.95 8.46
CA ALA A 179 17.49 17.11 9.00
C ALA A 179 18.27 18.23 8.28
N SER A 180 18.20 18.27 6.96
CA SER A 180 18.81 19.33 6.14
C SER A 180 18.27 20.71 6.52
N ASP A 181 16.95 20.84 6.70
CA ASP A 181 16.31 22.12 7.06
C ASP A 181 16.78 22.61 8.44
N VAL A 182 16.92 21.70 9.40
CA VAL A 182 17.47 22.03 10.73
C VAL A 182 18.92 22.52 10.63
N ASP A 183 19.74 21.88 9.81
CA ASP A 183 21.15 22.25 9.66
C ASP A 183 21.34 23.55 8.86
N GLU A 184 20.47 23.82 7.89
CA GLU A 184 20.39 25.11 7.20
C GLU A 184 20.03 26.23 8.18
N ALA A 185 18.99 26.05 9.00
CA ALA A 185 18.56 27.04 10.00
C ALA A 185 19.66 27.30 11.05
N LYS A 186 20.36 26.26 11.53
CA LYS A 186 21.54 26.44 12.40
C LYS A 186 22.68 27.19 11.72
N THR A 187 22.88 26.97 10.43
CA THR A 187 23.92 27.67 9.67
C THR A 187 23.57 29.14 9.53
N HIS A 188 22.30 29.44 9.23
CA HIS A 188 21.81 30.82 9.20
C HIS A 188 21.97 31.52 10.56
N LEU A 189 21.59 30.87 11.66
CA LEU A 189 21.78 31.40 13.01
C LEU A 189 23.26 31.76 13.29
N ARG A 190 24.20 30.87 12.95
CA ARG A 190 25.64 31.13 13.12
C ARG A 190 26.13 32.32 12.29
N ASP A 191 25.56 32.53 11.11
CA ASP A 191 25.91 33.67 10.26
C ASP A 191 25.34 34.98 10.81
N VAL A 192 24.14 34.96 11.39
CA VAL A 192 23.55 36.11 12.11
C VAL A 192 24.35 36.44 13.37
N GLU A 193 24.78 35.44 14.15
CA GLU A 193 25.65 35.62 15.31
C GLU A 193 26.97 36.32 14.94
N LYS A 194 27.63 35.86 13.86
CA LYS A 194 28.85 36.51 13.35
C LYS A 194 28.62 37.96 12.91
N LYS A 195 27.48 38.26 12.27
CA LYS A 195 27.13 39.63 11.90
C LYS A 195 26.97 40.51 13.14
N LEU A 196 26.29 40.01 14.17
CA LEU A 196 26.10 40.72 15.44
C LEU A 196 27.43 40.99 16.16
N GLU A 197 28.34 40.01 16.18
CA GLU A 197 29.71 40.16 16.70
C GLU A 197 30.47 41.25 15.94
N SER A 198 30.42 41.24 14.60
CA SER A 198 31.06 42.28 13.77
C SER A 198 30.50 43.68 14.06
N ILE A 199 29.18 43.82 14.22
CA ILE A 199 28.52 45.08 14.58
C ILE A 199 28.96 45.55 15.98
N SER A 200 29.09 44.63 16.94
CA SER A 200 29.57 44.92 18.29
C SER A 200 31.02 45.42 18.30
N ASP A 201 31.89 44.78 17.50
CA ASP A 201 33.28 45.20 17.33
C ASP A 201 33.37 46.61 16.69
N GLU A 202 32.54 46.89 15.69
CA GLU A 202 32.47 48.23 15.08
C GLU A 202 31.94 49.30 16.03
N LYS A 203 30.92 49.00 16.83
CA LYS A 203 30.43 49.89 17.90
C LYS A 203 31.54 50.19 18.91
N THR A 204 32.32 49.18 19.29
CA THR A 204 33.43 49.33 20.23
C THR A 204 34.52 50.23 19.65
N LYS A 205 34.89 50.04 18.38
CA LYS A 205 35.86 50.89 17.66
C LYS A 205 35.37 52.35 17.58
N LEU A 206 34.10 52.58 17.24
CA LEU A 206 33.52 53.93 17.23
C LEU A 206 33.48 54.57 18.62
N GLY A 207 33.19 53.79 19.67
CA GLY A 207 33.23 54.26 21.05
C GLY A 207 34.63 54.76 21.45
N VAL A 208 35.67 54.00 21.10
CA VAL A 208 37.07 54.40 21.32
C VAL A 208 37.41 55.69 20.55
N LEU A 209 37.01 55.80 19.28
CA LEU A 209 37.23 56.99 18.47
C LEU A 209 36.53 58.22 19.05
N ALA A 210 35.28 58.08 19.49
CA ALA A 210 34.52 59.15 20.12
C ALA A 210 35.21 59.64 21.42
N VAL A 211 35.71 58.75 22.27
CA VAL A 211 36.45 59.11 23.50
C VAL A 211 37.77 59.81 23.17
N SER A 212 38.48 59.35 22.13
CA SER A 212 39.74 59.98 21.70
C SER A 212 39.55 61.39 21.12
N GLY A 213 38.43 61.65 20.43
CA GLY A 213 38.05 62.99 19.95
C GLY A 213 37.57 63.92 21.06
N LEU A 214 37.01 63.38 22.14
CA LEU A 214 36.52 64.14 23.31
C LEU A 214 37.63 64.72 24.18
N LEU A 215 38.83 64.14 24.16
CA LEU A 215 40.01 64.68 24.86
C LEU A 215 40.50 66.03 24.30
N ILE A 216 39.95 66.50 23.18
CA ILE A 216 40.34 67.77 22.53
C ILE A 216 39.33 68.91 22.78
N GLY A 217 38.17 68.69 23.41
CA GLY A 217 37.34 69.78 23.94
C GLY A 217 35.83 69.52 24.04
N GLY A 218 35.29 69.57 25.26
CA GLY A 218 33.93 70.06 25.57
C GLY A 218 32.68 69.34 25.06
N ALA A 219 32.72 68.14 24.46
CA ALA A 219 31.55 67.51 23.81
C ALA A 219 30.92 66.29 24.53
N CYS A 220 31.18 66.06 25.83
CA CYS A 220 30.73 64.84 26.53
C CYS A 220 29.21 64.72 26.75
N ALA A 221 28.47 65.83 26.77
CA ALA A 221 27.03 65.81 27.07
C ALA A 221 26.18 65.28 25.89
N VAL A 222 26.65 65.44 24.65
CA VAL A 222 25.84 65.15 23.45
C VAL A 222 25.72 63.65 23.20
N VAL A 223 26.82 62.90 23.28
CA VAL A 223 26.83 61.45 22.99
C VAL A 223 26.00 60.67 24.02
N ALA A 224 26.08 61.03 25.30
CA ALA A 224 25.28 60.41 26.36
C ALA A 224 23.76 60.62 26.16
N MET A 225 23.36 61.78 25.63
CA MET A 225 21.94 62.06 25.35
C MET A 225 21.37 61.23 24.20
N PHE A 226 22.17 60.85 23.19
CA PHE A 226 21.72 59.98 22.09
C PHE A 226 21.51 58.52 22.51
N VAL A 227 22.32 58.02 23.45
CA VAL A 227 22.19 56.66 24.00
C VAL A 227 20.97 56.55 24.92
N LEU A 228 20.65 57.61 25.67
CA LEU A 228 19.60 57.60 26.68
C LEU A 228 18.22 58.07 26.18
N ALA A 229 18.15 58.86 25.10
CA ALA A 229 16.89 59.42 24.58
C ALA A 229 16.88 59.53 23.04
N PRO A 230 16.58 58.44 22.31
CA PRO A 230 16.67 58.39 20.83
C PRO A 230 15.83 59.46 20.12
N ASN A 231 14.68 59.82 20.71
CA ASN A 231 13.76 60.82 20.14
C ASN A 231 14.25 62.28 20.32
N ALA A 232 15.08 62.56 21.33
CA ALA A 232 15.69 63.89 21.54
C ALA A 232 16.87 64.15 20.58
N GLY A 233 17.44 63.08 20.02
CA GLY A 233 18.57 63.15 19.10
C GLY A 233 18.30 63.93 17.80
N LYS A 234 17.06 63.93 17.30
CA LYS A 234 16.69 64.71 16.09
C LYS A 234 16.88 66.22 16.27
N VAL A 235 16.54 66.75 17.46
CA VAL A 235 16.62 68.19 17.76
C VAL A 235 18.08 68.66 17.89
N VAL A 236 18.96 67.81 18.45
CA VAL A 236 20.39 68.10 18.55
C VAL A 236 21.07 68.03 17.18
N MET A 237 20.62 67.14 16.29
CA MET A 237 21.16 67.00 14.93
C MET A 237 20.96 68.27 14.09
N ASP A 238 19.81 68.93 14.23
CA ASP A 238 19.53 70.17 13.50
C ASP A 238 20.35 71.35 14.03
N ALA A 239 20.71 71.36 15.32
CA ALA A 239 21.61 72.36 15.90
C ALA A 239 23.09 72.15 15.50
N VAL A 240 23.55 70.90 15.40
CA VAL A 240 24.94 70.57 15.00
C VAL A 240 25.22 70.87 13.53
N LYS A 241 24.22 70.83 12.64
CA LYS A 241 24.37 71.25 11.23
C LYS A 241 24.79 72.72 11.05
N GLN A 242 24.55 73.59 12.03
CA GLN A 242 24.90 75.02 11.95
C GLN A 242 26.33 75.34 12.42
N VAL A 243 26.98 74.44 13.17
CA VAL A 243 28.32 74.67 13.73
C VAL A 243 29.24 73.62 13.11
N GLY A 244 30.12 74.01 12.19
CA GLY A 244 30.94 73.13 11.35
C GLY A 244 31.92 72.22 12.10
N VAL A 245 31.40 71.25 12.87
CA VAL A 245 32.14 70.21 13.57
C VAL A 245 31.89 68.89 12.85
N VAL A 246 32.67 68.67 11.79
CA VAL A 246 32.52 67.56 10.84
C VAL A 246 32.74 66.18 11.50
N GLY A 247 33.42 66.10 12.65
CA GLY A 247 33.73 64.82 13.32
C GLY A 247 32.63 64.24 14.23
N ALA A 248 31.88 65.08 14.94
CA ALA A 248 30.92 64.62 15.95
C ALA A 248 29.61 64.09 15.33
N GLY A 249 29.13 64.71 14.25
CA GLY A 249 27.92 64.27 13.55
C GLY A 249 28.07 62.91 12.86
N TYR A 250 29.26 62.61 12.34
CA TYR A 250 29.55 61.33 11.68
C TYR A 250 29.46 60.14 12.66
N CYS A 251 30.06 60.26 13.85
CA CYS A 251 30.05 59.20 14.87
C CYS A 251 28.63 58.92 15.39
N GLY A 252 27.79 59.95 15.54
CA GLY A 252 26.40 59.79 15.99
C GLY A 252 25.52 59.06 14.97
N ILE A 253 25.63 59.40 13.68
CA ILE A 253 24.85 58.76 12.61
C ILE A 253 25.30 57.29 12.44
N GLN A 254 26.61 57.04 12.40
CA GLN A 254 27.16 55.68 12.31
C GLN A 254 26.78 54.83 13.53
N GLY A 255 26.86 55.41 14.74
CA GLY A 255 26.45 54.73 15.97
C GLY A 255 24.96 54.37 15.98
N TRP A 256 24.08 55.27 15.51
CA TRP A 256 22.65 54.98 15.38
C TRP A 256 22.37 53.88 14.33
N LEU A 257 23.05 53.92 13.19
CA LEU A 257 22.91 52.91 12.14
C LEU A 257 23.33 51.52 12.64
N LEU A 258 24.48 51.42 13.30
CA LEU A 258 24.95 50.17 13.90
C LEU A 258 24.06 49.70 15.05
N HIS A 259 23.50 50.63 15.82
CA HIS A 259 22.51 50.28 16.85
C HIS A 259 21.29 49.61 16.21
N ARG A 260 20.73 50.23 15.16
CA ARG A 260 19.60 49.70 14.41
C ARG A 260 19.90 48.34 13.75
N GLN A 261 21.05 48.20 13.08
CA GLN A 261 21.47 46.92 12.48
C GLN A 261 21.63 45.84 13.55
N GLY A 262 22.18 46.19 14.73
CA GLY A 262 22.27 45.26 15.85
C GLY A 262 20.90 44.79 16.33
N THR A 263 19.92 45.69 16.48
CA THR A 263 18.56 45.30 16.88
C THR A 263 17.86 44.46 15.82
N GLU A 264 18.10 44.72 14.52
CA GLU A 264 17.56 43.90 13.43
C GLU A 264 18.17 42.49 13.47
N CYS A 265 19.49 42.35 13.70
CA CYS A 265 20.13 41.05 13.87
C CYS A 265 19.67 40.29 15.12
N GLU A 266 19.40 40.98 16.23
CA GLU A 266 18.85 40.35 17.45
C GLU A 266 17.46 39.77 17.21
N ILE A 267 16.59 40.49 16.50
CA ILE A 267 15.26 40.00 16.10
C ILE A 267 15.41 38.79 15.18
N GLU A 268 16.24 38.89 14.14
CA GLU A 268 16.50 37.80 13.20
C GLU A 268 17.07 36.56 13.90
N MET A 269 17.91 36.74 14.92
CA MET A 269 18.46 35.65 15.73
C MET A 269 17.37 34.92 16.52
N GLU A 270 16.44 35.65 17.14
CA GLU A 270 15.30 35.04 17.83
C GLU A 270 14.35 34.32 16.86
N GLU A 271 14.09 34.90 15.69
CA GLU A 271 13.33 34.24 14.63
C GLU A 271 14.00 32.94 14.17
N CYS A 272 15.33 32.94 13.97
CA CYS A 272 16.09 31.74 13.63
C CYS A 272 16.04 30.69 14.74
N ARG A 273 16.05 31.10 16.02
CA ARG A 273 15.92 30.16 17.15
C ARG A 273 14.54 29.49 17.17
N LEU A 274 13.48 30.26 16.95
CA LEU A 274 12.12 29.73 16.83
C LEU A 274 12.00 28.78 15.64
N ASP A 275 12.56 29.15 14.48
CA ASP A 275 12.57 28.31 13.27
C ASP A 275 13.33 26.98 13.49
N ILE A 276 14.47 26.98 14.19
CA ILE A 276 15.18 25.75 14.56
C ILE A 276 14.33 24.86 15.48
N VAL A 277 13.59 25.44 16.43
CA VAL A 277 12.71 24.68 17.33
C VAL A 277 11.58 24.04 16.55
N ASP A 278 10.88 24.81 15.71
CA ASP A 278 9.81 24.33 14.83
C ASP A 278 10.28 23.17 13.94
N LYS A 279 11.41 23.35 13.24
CA LYS A 279 11.98 22.30 12.37
C LYS A 279 12.40 21.05 13.14
N LYS A 280 12.90 21.19 14.38
CA LYS A 280 13.23 20.04 15.24
C LYS A 280 11.98 19.32 15.74
N ASP A 281 10.93 20.05 16.08
CA ASP A 281 9.66 19.46 16.48
C ASP A 281 9.03 18.71 15.30
N ARG A 282 9.07 19.26 14.09
CA ARG A 282 8.65 18.56 12.87
C ARG A 282 9.45 17.28 12.59
N LEU A 283 10.76 17.28 12.82
CA LEU A 283 11.58 16.06 12.75
C LEU A 283 11.17 15.04 13.84
N ARG A 284 10.80 15.49 15.04
CA ARG A 284 10.31 14.60 16.12
C ARG A 284 8.95 13.98 15.77
N GLU A 285 8.04 14.77 15.19
CA GLU A 285 6.76 14.28 14.67
C GLU A 285 6.95 13.20 13.61
N LEU A 286 7.92 13.38 12.70
CA LEU A 286 8.26 12.38 11.69
C LEU A 286 8.74 11.06 12.30
N VAL A 287 9.54 11.12 13.37
CA VAL A 287 9.94 9.92 14.13
C VAL A 287 8.72 9.24 14.77
N GLY A 288 7.73 10.03 15.22
CA GLY A 288 6.43 9.54 15.67
C GLY A 288 5.68 8.77 14.57
N HIS A 289 5.63 9.33 13.35
CA HIS A 289 5.05 8.64 12.19
C HIS A 289 5.79 7.36 11.84
N GLN A 290 7.12 7.36 11.88
CA GLN A 290 7.91 6.15 11.65
C GLN A 290 7.54 5.02 12.61
N ALA A 291 7.32 5.34 13.89
CA ALA A 291 6.89 4.37 14.89
C ALA A 291 5.45 3.88 14.62
N ALA A 292 4.52 4.77 14.29
CA ALA A 292 3.14 4.41 13.96
C ALA A 292 3.07 3.50 12.72
N LEU A 293 3.78 3.86 11.66
CA LEU A 293 3.81 3.13 10.40
C LEU A 293 4.52 1.77 10.50
N ALA A 294 5.32 1.53 11.54
CA ALA A 294 5.88 0.19 11.79
C ALA A 294 4.76 -0.84 12.01
N GLN A 295 3.71 -0.50 12.77
CA GLN A 295 2.56 -1.38 12.94
C GLN A 295 1.77 -1.54 11.63
N THR A 296 1.62 -0.46 10.87
CA THR A 296 0.97 -0.48 9.55
C THR A 296 1.70 -1.43 8.59
N LYS A 297 3.04 -1.48 8.61
CA LYS A 297 3.82 -2.45 7.82
C LYS A 297 3.50 -3.90 8.19
N GLU A 298 3.30 -4.23 9.46
CA GLU A 298 2.88 -5.59 9.84
C GLU A 298 1.48 -5.91 9.31
N ARG A 299 0.53 -4.95 9.39
CA ARG A 299 -0.80 -5.09 8.80
C ARG A 299 -0.74 -5.31 7.29
N ILE A 300 0.18 -4.63 6.58
CA ILE A 300 0.41 -4.80 5.14
C ILE A 300 0.88 -6.23 4.81
N ALA A 301 1.78 -6.84 5.60
CA ALA A 301 2.18 -8.23 5.38
C ALA A 301 1.01 -9.19 5.57
N ALA A 302 0.30 -9.07 6.69
CA ALA A 302 -0.86 -9.91 6.98
C ALA A 302 -1.95 -9.75 5.88
N LEU A 303 -2.11 -8.55 5.33
CA LEU A 303 -3.03 -8.30 4.22
C LEU A 303 -2.61 -9.05 2.96
N ALA A 304 -1.33 -9.02 2.60
CA ALA A 304 -0.82 -9.74 1.44
C ALA A 304 -0.99 -11.27 1.58
N GLU A 305 -0.74 -11.83 2.76
CA GLU A 305 -0.98 -13.27 3.04
C GLU A 305 -2.46 -13.66 2.88
N LYS A 306 -3.38 -12.77 3.27
CA LYS A 306 -4.81 -12.99 3.04
C LYS A 306 -5.16 -12.96 1.55
N VAL A 307 -4.53 -12.09 0.75
CA VAL A 307 -4.69 -12.10 -0.72
C VAL A 307 -4.16 -13.40 -1.32
N ASP A 308 -3.01 -13.91 -0.86
CA ASP A 308 -2.46 -15.21 -1.30
C ASP A 308 -3.41 -16.38 -1.04
N THR A 309 -4.20 -16.31 0.03
CA THR A 309 -5.20 -17.35 0.33
C THR A 309 -6.25 -17.43 -0.78
N ILE A 310 -6.70 -16.29 -1.32
CA ILE A 310 -7.65 -16.26 -2.45
C ILE A 310 -6.97 -16.77 -3.73
N THR A 311 -5.72 -16.40 -3.96
CA THR A 311 -4.91 -16.91 -5.07
C THR A 311 -4.80 -18.44 -5.04
N ALA A 312 -4.54 -19.03 -3.87
CA ALA A 312 -4.40 -20.47 -3.70
C ALA A 312 -5.67 -21.22 -4.12
N ILE A 313 -6.85 -20.67 -3.80
CA ILE A 313 -8.15 -21.24 -4.22
C ILE A 313 -8.25 -21.27 -5.74
N TRP A 314 -7.94 -20.15 -6.43
CA TRP A 314 -7.95 -20.09 -7.89
C TRP A 314 -6.96 -21.06 -8.54
N ARG A 315 -5.80 -21.25 -7.92
CA ARG A 315 -4.79 -22.21 -8.38
C ARG A 315 -5.31 -23.64 -8.30
N VAL A 316 -5.92 -24.03 -7.18
CA VAL A 316 -6.53 -25.36 -7.01
C VAL A 316 -7.64 -25.58 -8.04
N LEU A 317 -8.57 -24.62 -8.18
CA LEU A 317 -9.65 -24.69 -9.17
C LEU A 317 -9.11 -24.87 -10.60
N LYS A 318 -8.04 -24.15 -10.95
CA LYS A 318 -7.39 -24.31 -12.25
C LYS A 318 -6.85 -25.72 -12.45
N CYS A 319 -6.12 -26.25 -11.47
CA CYS A 319 -5.57 -27.62 -11.54
C CYS A 319 -6.69 -28.65 -11.73
N ASP A 320 -7.78 -28.53 -10.97
CA ASP A 320 -8.91 -29.45 -11.07
C ASP A 320 -9.61 -29.37 -12.43
N MET A 321 -9.76 -28.16 -12.99
CA MET A 321 -10.34 -27.97 -14.34
C MET A 321 -9.43 -28.51 -15.44
N GLN A 322 -8.10 -28.36 -15.32
CA GLN A 322 -7.13 -28.93 -16.25
C GLN A 322 -7.16 -30.46 -16.19
N GLN A 323 -7.20 -31.04 -14.99
CA GLN A 323 -7.31 -32.49 -14.84
C GLN A 323 -8.63 -33.01 -15.44
N LEU A 324 -9.75 -32.31 -15.23
CA LEU A 324 -11.02 -32.64 -15.88
C LEU A 324 -10.87 -32.61 -17.40
N GLN A 325 -10.29 -31.53 -17.94
CA GLN A 325 -10.06 -31.39 -19.38
C GLN A 325 -9.24 -32.55 -19.95
N GLU A 326 -8.13 -32.91 -19.33
CA GLU A 326 -7.29 -34.03 -19.77
C GLU A 326 -8.05 -35.35 -19.76
N GLN A 327 -8.82 -35.63 -18.69
CA GLN A 327 -9.63 -36.84 -18.60
C GLN A 327 -10.72 -36.88 -19.68
N LEU A 328 -11.34 -35.75 -20.00
CA LEU A 328 -12.35 -35.67 -21.06
C LEU A 328 -11.74 -35.73 -22.45
N ALA A 329 -10.55 -35.17 -22.66
CA ALA A 329 -9.83 -35.23 -23.93
C ALA A 329 -9.54 -36.68 -24.35
N LEU A 330 -9.15 -37.53 -23.39
CA LEU A 330 -8.93 -38.96 -23.62
C LEU A 330 -10.21 -39.69 -24.10
N VAL A 331 -11.37 -39.19 -23.70
CA VAL A 331 -12.67 -39.84 -23.93
C VAL A 331 -13.26 -39.44 -25.27
N VAL A 332 -13.01 -38.21 -25.71
CA VAL A 332 -13.45 -37.71 -27.01
C VAL A 332 -12.56 -38.14 -28.18
N ASP A 333 -11.49 -38.86 -27.88
CA ASP A 333 -10.61 -39.47 -28.88
C ASP A 333 -11.44 -40.39 -29.81
N PRO A 334 -11.39 -40.18 -31.14
CA PRO A 334 -12.11 -41.01 -32.11
C PRO A 334 -11.77 -42.50 -32.01
N ASP A 335 -10.55 -42.84 -31.59
CA ASP A 335 -10.05 -44.21 -31.51
C ASP A 335 -10.45 -44.91 -30.20
N MET A 336 -10.95 -44.15 -29.21
CA MET A 336 -11.38 -44.67 -27.93
C MET A 336 -12.88 -45.00 -27.92
N GLN A 337 -13.21 -46.28 -27.71
CA GLN A 337 -14.61 -46.70 -27.56
C GLN A 337 -15.16 -46.24 -26.22
N VAL A 338 -16.18 -45.39 -26.25
CA VAL A 338 -16.97 -45.02 -25.07
C VAL A 338 -17.71 -46.27 -24.58
N THR A 339 -17.45 -46.69 -23.34
CA THR A 339 -18.13 -47.84 -22.75
C THR A 339 -19.19 -47.41 -21.76
N ARG A 340 -20.26 -48.21 -21.56
CA ARG A 340 -21.23 -47.97 -20.48
C ARG A 340 -20.58 -47.85 -19.10
N ARG A 341 -19.48 -48.57 -18.87
CA ARG A 341 -18.68 -48.49 -17.64
C ARG A 341 -18.06 -47.10 -17.46
N PHE A 342 -17.64 -46.47 -18.54
CA PHE A 342 -17.09 -45.12 -18.52
C PHE A 342 -18.16 -44.08 -18.14
N LEU A 343 -19.34 -44.11 -18.77
CA LEU A 343 -20.45 -43.23 -18.38
C LEU A 343 -20.84 -43.42 -16.90
N LYS A 344 -20.86 -44.67 -16.43
CA LYS A 344 -21.08 -44.97 -15.00
C LYS A 344 -19.99 -44.35 -14.11
N LYS A 345 -18.74 -44.31 -14.55
CA LYS A 345 -17.63 -43.64 -13.83
C LYS A 345 -17.78 -42.13 -13.80
N LEU A 346 -18.35 -41.51 -14.84
CA LEU A 346 -18.59 -40.07 -14.88
C LEU A 346 -19.75 -39.60 -14.00
N ARG A 347 -20.68 -40.50 -13.63
CA ARG A 347 -21.81 -40.18 -12.75
C ARG A 347 -21.37 -39.66 -11.38
N ARG A 348 -20.20 -40.07 -10.86
CA ARG A 348 -19.70 -39.65 -9.54
C ARG A 348 -19.03 -38.28 -9.53
N PRO A 349 -18.12 -37.96 -10.46
CA PRO A 349 -17.66 -36.59 -10.65
C PRO A 349 -18.80 -35.60 -10.82
N ARG A 350 -19.96 -36.02 -11.38
CA ARG A 350 -21.16 -35.18 -11.49
C ARG A 350 -21.57 -34.53 -10.16
N GLU A 351 -21.64 -35.30 -9.08
CA GLU A 351 -22.08 -34.79 -7.78
C GLU A 351 -21.06 -33.82 -7.18
N VAL A 352 -19.77 -34.16 -7.31
CA VAL A 352 -18.66 -33.29 -6.90
C VAL A 352 -18.71 -31.96 -7.67
N TYR A 353 -18.89 -32.02 -8.99
CA TYR A 353 -18.96 -30.87 -9.86
C TYR A 353 -20.21 -30.03 -9.65
N ASN A 354 -21.37 -30.65 -9.43
CA ASN A 354 -22.59 -29.92 -9.06
C ASN A 354 -22.39 -29.12 -7.77
N ARG A 355 -21.81 -29.75 -6.75
CA ARG A 355 -21.47 -29.07 -5.50
C ARG A 355 -20.50 -27.93 -5.75
N LEU A 356 -19.42 -28.18 -6.47
CA LEU A 356 -18.46 -27.13 -6.84
C LEU A 356 -19.15 -25.95 -7.55
N ALA A 357 -20.09 -26.23 -8.46
CA ALA A 357 -20.88 -25.20 -9.11
C ALA A 357 -21.74 -24.41 -8.11
N ASP A 358 -22.39 -25.08 -7.16
CA ASP A 358 -23.12 -24.41 -6.07
C ASP A 358 -22.20 -23.51 -5.25
N LEU A 359 -20.98 -23.97 -4.94
CA LEU A 359 -20.01 -23.20 -4.15
C LEU A 359 -19.54 -21.94 -4.88
N LEU A 360 -19.19 -22.09 -6.15
CA LEU A 360 -18.78 -20.99 -7.01
C LEU A 360 -19.91 -19.96 -7.18
N GLU A 361 -21.16 -20.43 -7.26
CA GLU A 361 -22.33 -19.56 -7.33
C GLU A 361 -22.59 -18.82 -6.01
N LEU A 362 -22.48 -19.51 -4.87
CA LEU A 362 -22.57 -18.90 -3.54
C LEU A 362 -21.50 -17.83 -3.34
N TYR A 363 -20.25 -18.15 -3.70
CA TYR A 363 -19.15 -17.20 -3.70
C TYR A 363 -19.43 -16.00 -4.61
N ALA A 364 -19.81 -16.23 -5.86
CA ALA A 364 -20.07 -15.17 -6.84
C ALA A 364 -21.21 -14.24 -6.45
N LYS A 365 -22.26 -14.75 -5.80
CA LYS A 365 -23.39 -13.95 -5.36
C LYS A 365 -23.03 -13.00 -4.22
N GLY A 366 -21.93 -13.24 -3.50
CA GLY A 366 -21.55 -12.45 -2.33
C GLY A 366 -22.60 -12.45 -1.20
N LYS A 367 -23.65 -13.28 -1.32
CA LYS A 367 -24.76 -13.39 -0.37
C LYS A 367 -24.40 -14.42 0.68
N PHE A 368 -23.53 -14.03 1.59
CA PHE A 368 -23.16 -14.86 2.74
C PHE A 368 -24.12 -14.68 3.93
N GLU A 369 -25.05 -13.72 3.81
CA GLU A 369 -26.21 -13.58 4.68
C GLU A 369 -27.38 -14.36 4.08
N LEU A 370 -27.45 -15.65 4.40
CA LEU A 370 -28.66 -16.45 4.23
C LEU A 370 -28.96 -17.14 5.57
N SER A 371 -29.95 -16.54 6.25
CA SER A 371 -30.82 -17.01 7.36
C SER A 371 -30.19 -17.75 8.53
#